data_AF-A0A2D9S803-F1
#
_entry.id   AF-A0A2D9S803-F1
#
_cell.length_a   1.000
_cell.length_b   1.000
_cell.length_c   1.000
_cell.angle_alpha   90.00
_cell.angle_beta   90.00
_cell.angle_gamma   90.00
#
_symmetry.space_group_name_H-M   'P 1'
#
loop_
_entity.id
_entity.type
_entity.pdbx_description
1 polymer ?
#
loop_
_entity_poly.entity_id
_entity_poly.type
_entity_poly.pdbx_seq_one_letter_code
_entity_poly.pdbx_strand_id
1 'polypeptide(L)'
;MSTVKVENIQHRQSSDDAISLAADSSVSLKHSASAKLTTTSTGVDITGTCTATSVTAAGGTFTGGITVDAINDTVFAITDASSVALDPDNGMVQTWTLGANRTATDSLTTGQSMLLVITASSSNYTLTWPTMTWSGGSAPTLGGATPTAIVLWKISSTLYGATVGDLG
;
A
#
# COMPACT_ATOMS: atom_id res chain seq x y z
N MET A 1 -36.41 31.98 16.28
CA MET A 1 -35.39 31.09 16.88
C MET A 1 -34.16 31.95 17.10
N SER A 2 -33.76 32.24 18.35
CA SER A 2 -32.52 32.98 18.62
C SER A 2 -31.34 32.01 18.60
N THR A 3 -30.24 32.39 17.95
CA THR A 3 -28.98 31.65 18.00
C THR A 3 -28.07 32.23 19.08
N VAL A 4 -27.29 31.35 19.72
CA VAL A 4 -26.23 31.75 20.65
C VAL A 4 -24.90 31.69 19.90
N LYS A 5 -24.14 32.79 19.94
CA LYS A 5 -22.78 32.85 19.39
C LYS A 5 -21.79 32.55 20.51
N VAL A 6 -20.88 31.61 20.27
CA VAL A 6 -19.85 31.20 21.22
C VAL A 6 -18.52 31.20 20.48
N GLU A 7 -17.55 31.95 21.00
CA GLU A 7 -16.17 31.94 20.48
C GLU A 7 -15.36 30.85 21.19
N ASN A 8 -15.44 30.80 22.52
CA ASN A 8 -14.75 29.82 23.33
C ASN A 8 -15.67 29.18 24.37
N ILE A 9 -15.40 27.92 24.69
CA ILE A 9 -15.96 27.22 25.85
C ILE A 9 -14.80 26.96 26.79
N GLN A 10 -14.86 27.50 28.01
CA GLN A 10 -13.82 27.33 29.02
C GLN A 10 -14.17 26.22 30.01
N HIS A 11 -13.15 25.58 30.57
CA HIS A 11 -13.35 24.66 31.69
C HIS A 11 -13.72 25.46 32.95
N ARG A 12 -14.69 24.99 33.75
CA ARG A 12 -15.20 25.73 34.92
C ARG A 12 -14.14 26.07 35.98
N GLN A 13 -13.02 25.36 36.00
CA GLN A 13 -11.94 25.52 36.98
C GLN A 13 -10.61 25.98 36.35
N SER A 14 -10.59 26.33 35.05
CA SER A 14 -9.41 26.85 34.37
C SER A 14 -9.77 28.11 33.58
N SER A 15 -8.81 29.01 33.40
CA SER A 15 -8.94 30.12 32.44
C SER A 15 -8.69 29.68 30.99
N ASP A 16 -8.23 28.45 30.78
CA ASP A 16 -7.97 27.92 29.44
C ASP A 16 -9.27 27.52 28.73
N ASP A 17 -9.31 27.78 27.42
CA ASP A 17 -10.38 27.27 26.57
C ASP A 17 -10.28 25.75 26.46
N ALA A 18 -11.41 25.06 26.62
CA ALA A 18 -11.57 23.65 26.27
C ALA A 18 -11.92 23.48 24.79
N ILE A 19 -12.70 24.42 24.23
CA ILE A 19 -13.04 24.48 22.80
C ILE A 19 -12.88 25.92 22.33
N SER A 20 -12.22 26.12 21.19
CA SER A 20 -12.19 27.40 20.47
C SER A 20 -12.82 27.26 19.09
N LEU A 21 -13.70 28.19 18.74
CA LEU A 21 -14.51 28.22 17.53
C LEU A 21 -14.22 29.53 16.78
N ALA A 22 -13.59 29.43 15.61
CA ALA A 22 -13.40 30.57 14.73
C ALA A 22 -14.32 30.45 13.51
N ALA A 23 -14.99 31.56 13.15
CA ALA A 23 -15.80 31.61 11.94
C ALA A 23 -14.91 31.44 10.70
N ASP A 24 -15.35 30.60 9.75
CA ASP A 24 -14.67 30.31 8.49
C ASP A 24 -13.18 29.92 8.66
N SER A 25 -12.84 29.34 9.80
CA SER A 25 -11.48 28.98 10.18
C SER A 25 -11.48 27.73 11.08
N SER A 26 -10.36 27.43 11.73
CA SER A 26 -10.19 26.23 12.53
C SER A 26 -11.06 26.22 13.79
N VAL A 27 -11.56 25.03 14.12
CA VAL A 27 -12.14 24.69 15.43
C VAL A 27 -11.18 23.76 16.14
N SER A 28 -10.91 24.00 17.43
CA SER A 28 -9.96 23.18 18.20
C SER A 28 -10.54 22.68 19.51
N LEU A 29 -10.29 21.41 19.82
CA LEU A 29 -10.41 20.82 21.15
C LEU A 29 -9.06 20.90 21.85
N LYS A 30 -9.04 21.42 23.08
CA LYS A 30 -7.80 21.68 23.83
C LYS A 30 -7.76 20.90 25.13
N HIS A 31 -6.55 20.56 25.57
CA HIS A 31 -6.25 20.00 26.88
C HIS A 31 -5.03 20.71 27.49
N SER A 32 -5.21 21.34 28.65
CA SER A 32 -4.16 22.11 29.34
C SER A 32 -3.49 23.13 28.41
N ALA A 33 -4.29 24.03 27.84
CA ALA A 33 -3.91 25.03 26.82
C ALA A 33 -3.36 24.49 25.47
N SER A 34 -3.18 23.17 25.30
CA SER A 34 -2.66 22.57 24.06
C SER A 34 -3.80 22.03 23.18
N ALA A 35 -3.86 22.44 21.90
CA ALA A 35 -4.80 21.88 20.94
C ALA A 35 -4.48 20.42 20.63
N LYS A 36 -5.45 19.52 20.80
CA LYS A 36 -5.31 18.07 20.59
C LYS A 36 -6.01 17.57 19.34
N LEU A 37 -7.07 18.27 18.92
CA LEU A 37 -7.75 18.07 17.66
C LEU A 37 -8.06 19.45 17.09
N THR A 38 -7.55 19.77 15.91
CA THR A 38 -7.81 21.05 15.23
C THR A 38 -8.31 20.77 13.82
N THR A 39 -9.44 21.35 13.42
CA THR A 39 -9.89 21.24 12.03
C THR A 39 -8.99 22.08 11.12
N THR A 40 -8.75 21.55 9.94
CA THR A 40 -8.03 22.23 8.85
C THR A 40 -8.95 22.30 7.63
N SER A 41 -8.53 22.99 6.56
CA SER A 41 -9.26 22.97 5.30
C SER A 41 -9.28 21.59 4.62
N THR A 42 -8.43 20.66 5.08
CA THR A 42 -8.27 19.32 4.49
C THR A 42 -8.64 18.18 5.44
N GLY A 43 -9.03 18.46 6.68
CA GLY A 43 -9.37 17.44 7.67
C GLY A 43 -9.12 17.90 9.09
N VAL A 44 -8.30 17.13 9.82
CA VAL A 44 -7.96 17.40 11.23
C VAL A 44 -6.49 17.12 11.51
N ASP A 45 -5.90 17.97 12.33
CA ASP A 45 -4.60 17.72 12.97
C ASP A 45 -4.84 17.15 14.37
N ILE A 46 -4.25 16.00 14.66
CA ILE A 46 -4.26 15.38 16.00
C ILE A 46 -2.86 15.51 16.60
N THR A 47 -2.75 16.19 17.75
CA THR A 47 -1.48 16.24 18.48
C THR A 47 -1.52 15.27 19.66
N GLY A 48 -0.70 14.22 19.60
CA GLY A 48 -0.66 13.14 20.60
C GLY A 48 -1.07 11.79 20.03
N THR A 49 -1.48 10.87 20.90
CA THR A 49 -1.87 9.51 20.52
C THR A 49 -3.33 9.46 20.09
N CYS A 50 -3.59 8.98 18.88
CA CYS A 50 -4.92 8.57 18.44
C CYS A 50 -5.05 7.05 18.61
N THR A 51 -6.04 6.60 19.38
CA THR A 51 -6.41 5.18 19.43
C THR A 51 -7.68 4.99 18.63
N ALA A 52 -7.59 4.32 17.49
CA ALA A 52 -8.71 4.06 16.60
C ALA A 52 -8.93 2.55 16.47
N THR A 53 -10.19 2.11 16.41
CA THR A 53 -10.54 0.71 16.12
C THR A 53 -10.25 0.34 14.68
N SER A 54 -10.30 1.32 13.77
CA SER A 54 -10.02 1.18 12.35
C SER A 54 -9.62 2.54 11.77
N VAL A 55 -8.66 2.54 10.84
CA VAL A 55 -8.33 3.70 10.01
C VAL A 55 -8.60 3.31 8.57
N THR A 56 -9.68 3.83 7.99
CA THR A 56 -9.99 3.64 6.56
C THR A 56 -9.49 4.86 5.81
N ALA A 57 -8.47 4.69 4.98
CA ALA A 57 -7.96 5.73 4.10
C ALA A 57 -8.10 5.29 2.65
N ALA A 58 -8.65 6.16 1.80
CA ALA A 58 -8.64 5.97 0.35
C ALA A 58 -7.36 6.62 -0.19
N GLY A 59 -6.29 5.83 -0.29
CA GLY A 59 -4.94 6.35 -0.54
C GLY A 59 -4.36 7.09 0.66
N GLY A 60 -3.09 7.48 0.55
CA GLY A 60 -2.34 8.17 1.59
C GLY A 60 -1.01 7.50 1.92
N THR A 61 -0.19 8.17 2.71
CA THR A 61 1.12 7.67 3.13
C THR A 61 1.19 7.69 4.66
N PHE A 62 1.56 6.56 5.25
CA PHE A 62 2.03 6.52 6.63
C PHE A 62 3.53 6.76 6.63
N THR A 63 4.00 7.74 7.40
CA THR A 63 5.42 8.08 7.52
C THR A 63 5.91 7.80 8.95
N GLY A 64 7.22 7.56 9.10
CA GLY A 64 7.83 7.22 10.39
C GLY A 64 7.87 5.72 10.69
N GLY A 65 8.06 5.38 11.97
CA GLY A 65 8.07 3.98 12.41
C GLY A 65 6.65 3.41 12.47
N ILE A 66 6.35 2.47 11.59
CA ILE A 66 5.08 1.74 11.59
C ILE A 66 5.33 0.37 12.21
N THR A 67 4.59 0.05 13.27
CA THR A 67 4.55 -1.31 13.85
C THR A 67 3.20 -1.91 13.57
N VAL A 68 3.17 -3.05 12.91
CA VAL A 68 1.98 -3.85 12.61
C VAL A 68 2.21 -5.26 13.11
N ASP A 69 1.15 -5.92 13.60
CA ASP A 69 1.21 -7.31 14.04
C ASP A 69 1.33 -8.26 12.85
N ALA A 70 0.40 -8.14 11.89
CA ALA A 70 0.41 -8.87 10.64
C ALA A 70 -0.03 -7.97 9.47
N ILE A 71 0.48 -8.30 8.28
CA ILE A 71 0.05 -7.70 7.01
C ILE A 71 -0.64 -8.80 6.22
N ASN A 72 -1.86 -8.53 5.76
CA ASN A 72 -2.56 -9.37 4.80
C ASN A 72 -2.42 -8.76 3.41
N ASP A 73 -1.59 -9.36 2.56
CA ASP A 73 -1.46 -8.92 1.17
C ASP A 73 -2.71 -9.26 0.36
N THR A 74 -3.10 -8.32 -0.50
CA THR A 74 -4.09 -8.60 -1.55
C THR A 74 -3.49 -9.59 -2.54
N VAL A 75 -4.18 -10.71 -2.73
CA VAL A 75 -3.86 -11.70 -3.77
C VAL A 75 -4.65 -11.37 -5.03
N PHE A 76 -3.94 -11.14 -6.13
CA PHE A 76 -4.55 -10.83 -7.42
C PHE A 76 -4.30 -11.94 -8.44
N ALA A 77 -5.38 -12.46 -9.02
CA ALA A 77 -5.30 -13.44 -10.09
C ALA A 77 -5.21 -12.72 -11.44
N ILE A 78 -4.04 -12.80 -12.08
CA ILE A 78 -3.82 -12.26 -13.42
C ILE A 78 -4.72 -13.01 -14.41
N THR A 79 -5.49 -12.24 -15.18
CA THR A 79 -6.20 -12.76 -16.34
C THR A 79 -5.21 -12.97 -17.48
N ASP A 80 -5.14 -14.19 -18.00
CA ASP A 80 -4.15 -14.57 -19.00
C ASP A 80 -4.38 -13.84 -20.34
N ALA A 81 -3.31 -13.22 -20.85
CA ALA A 81 -3.30 -12.49 -22.12
C ALA A 81 -1.91 -12.60 -22.79
N SER A 82 -1.80 -12.23 -24.07
CA SER A 82 -0.52 -12.29 -24.80
C SER A 82 0.58 -11.47 -24.15
N SER A 83 0.23 -10.32 -23.56
CA SER A 83 1.11 -9.47 -22.78
C SER A 83 0.37 -8.96 -21.55
N VAL A 84 1.01 -9.01 -20.38
CA VAL A 84 0.42 -8.53 -19.12
C VAL A 84 1.44 -7.69 -18.35
N ALA A 85 0.98 -6.59 -17.76
CA ALA A 85 1.77 -5.78 -16.84
C ALA A 85 1.78 -6.39 -15.43
N LEU A 86 2.97 -6.50 -14.85
CA LEU A 86 3.17 -6.90 -13.46
C LEU A 86 3.09 -5.63 -12.60
N ASP A 87 1.97 -5.47 -11.90
CA ASP A 87 1.61 -4.23 -11.20
C ASP A 87 1.18 -4.50 -9.75
N PRO A 88 2.07 -4.29 -8.77
CA PRO A 88 1.79 -4.55 -7.35
C PRO A 88 0.58 -3.78 -6.79
N ASP A 89 0.12 -2.72 -7.44
CA ASP A 89 -1.04 -1.94 -6.99
C ASP A 89 -2.36 -2.75 -7.12
N ASN A 90 -2.39 -3.77 -7.98
CA ASN A 90 -3.51 -4.73 -8.04
C ASN A 90 -3.46 -5.75 -6.89
N GLY A 91 -2.27 -5.96 -6.32
CA GLY A 91 -1.98 -6.93 -5.26
C GLY A 91 -0.49 -7.26 -5.21
N MET A 92 0.09 -7.25 -4.01
CA MET A 92 1.50 -7.57 -3.78
C MET A 92 1.81 -9.05 -4.02
N VAL A 93 0.81 -9.92 -3.97
CA VAL A 93 0.90 -11.31 -4.40
C VAL A 93 0.07 -11.48 -5.67
N GLN A 94 0.68 -11.98 -6.74
CA GLN A 94 -0.01 -12.22 -8.01
C GLN A 94 0.17 -13.65 -8.47
N THR A 95 -0.91 -14.25 -8.94
CA THR A 95 -0.90 -15.59 -9.55
C THR A 95 -1.20 -15.48 -11.03
N TRP A 96 -0.43 -16.17 -11.88
CA TRP A 96 -0.66 -16.19 -13.33
C TRP A 96 -0.58 -17.60 -13.89
N THR A 97 -1.70 -18.09 -14.40
CA THR A 97 -1.73 -19.33 -15.18
C THR A 97 -1.52 -19.01 -16.66
N LEU A 98 -0.43 -19.52 -17.24
CA LEU A 98 -0.10 -19.32 -18.65
C LEU A 98 -0.82 -20.36 -19.51
N GLY A 99 -1.57 -19.91 -20.52
CA GLY A 99 -2.16 -20.73 -21.57
C GLY A 99 -1.34 -20.80 -22.88
N ALA A 100 -0.22 -20.10 -22.95
CA ALA A 100 0.73 -20.08 -24.08
C ALA A 100 2.06 -19.48 -23.63
N ASN A 101 3.03 -19.34 -24.54
CA ASN A 101 4.15 -18.43 -24.31
C ASN A 101 3.62 -16.99 -24.17
N ARG A 102 3.97 -16.32 -23.07
CA ARG A 102 3.47 -14.96 -22.74
C ARG A 102 4.61 -13.96 -22.62
N THR A 103 4.24 -12.69 -22.56
CA THR A 103 5.15 -11.57 -22.28
C THR A 103 4.72 -10.83 -21.03
N ALA A 104 5.63 -10.60 -20.11
CA ALA A 104 5.44 -9.70 -18.98
C ALA A 104 5.99 -8.30 -19.31
N THR A 105 5.31 -7.26 -18.82
CA THR A 105 5.84 -5.89 -18.82
C THR A 105 5.98 -5.38 -17.38
N ASP A 106 6.95 -4.51 -17.15
CA ASP A 106 7.23 -3.91 -15.84
C ASP A 106 6.31 -2.71 -15.57
N SER A 107 5.53 -2.77 -14.49
CA SER A 107 4.75 -1.65 -13.95
C SER A 107 5.10 -1.35 -12.49
N LEU A 108 6.19 -1.91 -11.95
CA LEU A 108 6.64 -1.60 -10.59
C LEU A 108 7.17 -0.17 -10.54
N THR A 109 6.89 0.52 -9.44
CA THR A 109 7.54 1.77 -9.06
C THR A 109 8.77 1.50 -8.19
N THR A 110 9.75 2.41 -8.19
CA THR A 110 10.95 2.26 -7.37
C THR A 110 10.58 2.10 -5.89
N GLY A 111 11.13 1.08 -5.24
CA GLY A 111 10.85 0.75 -3.84
C GLY A 111 9.76 -0.29 -3.65
N GLN A 112 9.01 -0.66 -4.70
CA GLN A 112 8.05 -1.76 -4.64
C GLN A 112 8.71 -3.13 -4.81
N SER A 113 8.04 -4.13 -4.24
CA SER A 113 8.30 -5.55 -4.46
C SER A 113 7.00 -6.32 -4.59
N MET A 114 7.01 -7.46 -5.27
CA MET A 114 5.87 -8.37 -5.35
C MET A 114 6.32 -9.84 -5.36
N LEU A 115 5.44 -10.72 -4.92
CA LEU A 115 5.53 -12.15 -5.16
C LEU A 115 4.68 -12.52 -6.37
N LEU A 116 5.32 -13.05 -7.41
CA LEU A 116 4.65 -13.59 -8.60
C LEU A 116 4.71 -15.12 -8.54
N VAL A 117 3.56 -15.77 -8.66
CA VAL A 117 3.43 -17.23 -8.73
C VAL A 117 2.90 -17.60 -10.10
N ILE A 118 3.71 -18.30 -10.88
CA ILE A 118 3.38 -18.66 -12.26
C ILE A 118 3.06 -20.15 -12.34
N THR A 119 1.95 -20.51 -12.97
CA THR A 119 1.66 -21.89 -13.37
C THR A 119 1.64 -21.98 -14.88
N ALA A 120 2.58 -22.69 -15.48
CA ALA A 120 2.60 -22.94 -16.91
C ALA A 120 1.77 -24.20 -17.22
N SER A 121 0.56 -24.04 -17.73
CA SER A 121 -0.36 -25.18 -17.92
C SER A 121 0.17 -26.30 -18.82
N SER A 122 1.24 -26.03 -19.57
CA SER A 122 2.11 -27.01 -20.22
C SER A 122 3.57 -26.74 -19.83
N SER A 123 4.40 -27.80 -19.75
CA SER A 123 5.80 -27.71 -19.33
C SER A 123 6.72 -26.96 -20.29
N ASN A 124 6.23 -26.54 -21.46
CA ASN A 124 6.99 -25.82 -22.47
C ASN A 124 6.64 -24.33 -22.58
N TYR A 125 5.65 -23.84 -21.82
CA TYR A 125 5.33 -22.42 -21.86
C TYR A 125 6.40 -21.59 -21.16
N THR A 126 6.85 -20.55 -21.85
CA THR A 126 7.82 -19.59 -21.34
C THR A 126 7.18 -18.24 -21.08
N LEU A 127 7.75 -17.51 -20.14
CA LEU A 127 7.46 -16.10 -19.95
C LEU A 127 8.64 -15.27 -20.47
N THR A 128 8.36 -14.39 -21.42
CA THR A 128 9.30 -13.35 -21.84
C THR A 128 9.27 -12.25 -20.80
N TRP A 129 10.39 -12.04 -20.13
CA TRP A 129 10.52 -11.04 -19.07
C TRP A 129 10.83 -9.65 -19.63
N PRO A 130 10.42 -8.57 -18.95
CA PRO A 130 10.91 -7.22 -19.26
C PRO A 130 12.42 -7.14 -19.03
N THR A 131 13.04 -6.03 -19.44
CA THR A 131 14.45 -5.77 -19.13
C THR A 131 14.65 -5.75 -17.61
N MET A 132 15.38 -6.74 -17.09
CA MET A 132 15.59 -6.91 -15.66
C MET A 132 16.90 -7.63 -15.34
N THR A 133 17.35 -7.52 -14.10
CA THR A 133 18.55 -8.21 -13.58
C THR A 133 18.13 -9.37 -12.69
N TRP A 134 18.53 -10.58 -13.07
CA TRP A 134 18.27 -11.78 -12.27
C TRP A 134 19.32 -11.99 -11.20
N SER A 135 18.88 -12.26 -9.98
CA SER A 135 19.71 -12.92 -8.99
C SER A 135 20.05 -14.32 -9.51
N GLY A 136 21.35 -14.63 -9.62
CA GLY A 136 21.83 -15.86 -10.27
C GLY A 136 22.10 -15.73 -11.78
N GLY A 137 21.87 -14.55 -12.38
CA GLY A 137 22.34 -14.21 -13.73
C GLY A 137 21.40 -14.58 -14.88
N SER A 138 20.42 -15.45 -14.68
CA SER A 138 19.45 -15.85 -15.71
C SER A 138 18.03 -16.00 -15.16
N ALA A 139 17.04 -15.89 -16.06
CA ALA A 139 15.64 -16.17 -15.72
C ALA A 139 15.44 -17.63 -15.28
N PRO A 140 14.49 -17.92 -14.37
CA PRO A 140 14.16 -19.30 -14.01
C PRO A 140 13.59 -20.08 -15.20
N THR A 141 13.82 -21.39 -15.15
CA THR A 141 12.95 -22.34 -15.85
C THR A 141 11.68 -22.50 -15.04
N LEU A 142 10.51 -22.39 -15.69
CA LEU A 142 9.22 -22.58 -15.02
C LEU A 142 8.94 -24.08 -14.80
N GLY A 143 8.32 -24.42 -13.68
CA GLY A 143 7.99 -25.79 -13.27
C GLY A 143 6.86 -26.45 -14.07
N GLY A 144 6.39 -25.81 -15.14
CA GLY A 144 5.21 -26.27 -15.87
C GLY A 144 3.97 -26.18 -14.99
N ALA A 145 3.28 -27.31 -14.83
CA ALA A 145 2.08 -27.41 -14.00
C ALA A 145 2.37 -27.23 -12.50
N THR A 146 3.63 -27.42 -12.08
CA THR A 146 4.07 -27.07 -10.73
C THR A 146 4.31 -25.55 -10.66
N PRO A 147 3.63 -24.80 -9.77
CA PRO A 147 3.77 -23.36 -9.72
C PRO A 147 5.18 -22.92 -9.35
N THR A 148 5.76 -21.95 -10.06
CA THR A 148 7.05 -21.34 -9.73
C THR A 148 6.83 -20.00 -9.06
N ALA A 149 7.37 -19.83 -7.85
CA ALA A 149 7.33 -18.58 -7.10
C ALA A 149 8.58 -17.73 -7.36
N ILE A 150 8.39 -16.44 -7.63
CA ILE A 150 9.42 -15.48 -8.01
C ILE A 150 9.16 -14.18 -7.25
N VAL A 151 10.17 -13.65 -6.58
CA VAL A 151 10.10 -12.30 -6.00
C VAL A 151 10.69 -11.31 -6.99
N LEU A 152 9.99 -10.21 -7.21
CA LEU A 152 10.41 -9.09 -8.05
C LEU A 152 10.50 -7.83 -7.20
N TRP A 153 11.48 -6.98 -7.46
CA TRP A 153 11.62 -5.69 -6.77
C TRP A 153 12.32 -4.67 -7.65
N LYS A 154 12.06 -3.39 -7.41
CA LYS A 154 12.61 -2.32 -8.24
C LYS A 154 13.43 -1.32 -7.45
N ILE A 155 14.66 -1.09 -7.89
CA ILE A 155 15.57 -0.09 -7.32
C ILE A 155 15.95 0.87 -8.44
N SER A 156 15.66 2.15 -8.24
CA SER A 156 15.76 3.17 -9.29
C SER A 156 15.04 2.69 -10.56
N SER A 157 15.71 2.68 -11.70
CA SER A 157 15.16 2.22 -12.99
C SER A 157 15.28 0.71 -13.23
N THR A 158 15.99 -0.03 -12.36
CA THR A 158 16.30 -1.45 -12.60
C THR A 158 15.28 -2.34 -11.90
N LEU A 159 14.59 -3.17 -12.67
CA LEU A 159 13.81 -4.28 -12.16
C LEU A 159 14.76 -5.45 -11.84
N TYR A 160 14.57 -6.06 -10.68
CA TYR A 160 15.29 -7.25 -10.24
C TYR A 160 14.31 -8.40 -10.02
N GLY A 161 14.82 -9.63 -10.12
CA GLY A 161 14.06 -10.82 -9.79
C GLY A 161 14.92 -11.92 -9.21
N ALA A 162 14.30 -12.75 -8.38
CA ALA A 162 14.90 -13.97 -7.85
C ALA A 162 13.83 -15.06 -7.77
N THR A 163 14.20 -16.28 -8.17
CA THR A 163 13.36 -17.45 -7.98
C THR A 163 13.35 -17.82 -6.51
N VAL A 164 12.16 -17.93 -5.93
CA VAL A 164 11.97 -18.48 -4.57
C VAL A 164 12.04 -19.99 -4.63
N GLY A 165 11.38 -20.58 -5.64
CA GLY A 165 11.39 -22.02 -5.90
C GLY A 165 10.10 -22.49 -6.56
N ASP A 166 10.06 -23.76 -6.93
CA ASP A 166 8.84 -24.43 -7.34
C ASP A 166 8.06 -24.89 -6.11
N LEU A 167 6.74 -24.70 -6.12
CA LEU A 167 5.83 -25.05 -5.04
C LEU A 167 5.31 -26.47 -5.26
N GLY A 168 5.93 -27.45 -4.60
CA GLY A 168 5.63 -28.88 -4.72
C GLY A 168 5.93 -29.68 -3.46
#